data_AF-A0A937C5N6-F1
#
_entry.id   AF-A0A937C5N6-F1
#
_cell.length_a   1.000
_cell.length_b   1.000
_cell.length_c   1.000
_cell.angle_alpha   90.00
_cell.angle_beta   90.00
_cell.angle_gamma   90.00
#
_symmetry.space_group_name_H-M   'P 1'
#
loop_
_entity.id
_entity.type
_entity.pdbx_description
1 polymer ?
#
loop_
_entity_poly.entity_id
_entity_poly.type
_entity_poly.pdbx_seq_one_letter_code
_entity_poly.pdbx_strand_id
1 'polypeptide(L)' 'MNKKSLFYILGVLCLVASAAMYFIGKESANLSELQDFWWIPLPLGALALLMANRK' A
#
# COMPACT_ATOMS: atom_id res chain seq x y z
N MET A 1 -0.97 13.96 16.46
CA MET A 1 -1.06 13.61 15.03
C MET A 1 -2.53 13.75 14.59
N ASN A 2 -2.81 14.53 13.55
CA ASN A 2 -4.20 14.72 13.07
C ASN A 2 -4.68 13.42 12.38
N LYS A 3 -5.95 13.03 12.58
CA LYS A 3 -6.55 11.84 11.94
C LYS A 3 -6.39 11.87 10.42
N LYS A 4 -6.54 13.05 9.81
CA LYS A 4 -6.37 13.24 8.35
C LYS A 4 -4.93 12.95 7.91
N SER A 5 -3.94 13.45 8.67
CA SER A 5 -2.53 13.17 8.41
C SER A 5 -2.19 11.68 8.57
N LEU A 6 -2.80 10.99 9.55
CA LEU A 6 -2.63 9.55 9.73
C LEU A 6 -3.12 8.78 8.50
N PHE A 7 -4.33 9.06 8.01
CA PHE A 7 -4.88 8.38 6.83
C PHE A 7 -4.10 8.69 5.55
N TYR A 8 -3.57 9.90 5.40
CA TYR A 8 -2.66 10.25 4.30
C TYR A 8 -1.37 9.42 4.34
N ILE A 9 -0.71 9.36 5.49
CA ILE A 9 0.53 8.58 5.66
C ILE A 9 0.26 7.10 5.40
N LEU A 10 -0.83 6.56 5.94
CA LEU A 10 -1.23 5.17 5.73
C LEU A 10 -1.48 4.87 4.24
N GLY A 11 -2.18 5.77 3.53
CA GLY A 11 -2.44 5.65 2.11
C GLY A 11 -1.15 5.62 1.28
N VAL A 12 -0.21 6.53 1.57
CA VAL A 12 1.11 6.56 0.90
C VAL A 12 1.91 5.28 1.21
N LEU A 13 1.92 4.83 2.47
CA LEU A 13 2.60 3.59 2.87
C LEU A 13 2.05 2.38 2.12
N CYS A 14 0.75 2.27 1.92
CA CYS A 14 0.15 1.20 1.14
C CYS A 14 0.60 1.19 -0.33
N LEU A 15 0.72 2.37 -0.96
CA LEU A 15 1.23 2.48 -2.34
C LEU A 15 2.70 2.06 -2.42
N VAL A 16 3.52 2.52 -1.49
CA VAL A 16 4.94 2.15 -1.41
C VAL A 16 5.12 0.66 -1.15
N ALA A 17 4.33 0.09 -0.24
CA ALA A 17 4.35 -1.33 0.07
C ALA A 17 3.95 -2.19 -1.15
N SER A 18 2.90 -1.80 -1.88
CA SER A 18 2.50 -2.46 -3.12
C SER A 18 3.63 -2.50 -4.16
N ALA A 19 4.28 -1.35 -4.39
CA ALA A 19 5.41 -1.27 -5.29
C ALA A 19 6.59 -2.15 -4.82
N ALA A 20 6.94 -2.07 -3.54
CA ALA A 20 8.01 -2.88 -2.95
C ALA A 20 7.73 -4.39 -3.10
N MET A 21 6.49 -4.84 -2.82
CA MET A 21 6.09 -6.23 -2.99
C MET A 21 6.25 -6.72 -4.43
N TYR A 22 5.87 -5.91 -5.42
CA TYR A 22 6.04 -6.25 -6.83
C TYR A 22 7.51 -6.41 -7.22
N PHE A 23 8.37 -5.44 -6.86
CA PHE A 23 9.78 -5.49 -7.24
C PHE A 23 10.56 -6.59 -6.50
N ILE A 24 10.32 -6.74 -5.19
CA ILE A 24 11.00 -7.77 -4.38
C ILE A 24 10.55 -9.17 -4.83
N GLY A 25 9.25 -9.38 -5.06
CA GLY A 25 8.74 -10.68 -5.49
C GLY A 25 9.20 -11.06 -6.91
N LYS A 26 9.41 -10.08 -7.78
CA LYS A 26 9.95 -10.31 -9.13
C LYS A 26 11.40 -10.80 -9.13
N GLU A 27 12.23 -10.36 -8.19
CA GLU A 27 13.66 -10.69 -8.17
C GLU A 27 14.01 -11.95 -7.37
N SER A 28 13.12 -12.42 -6.48
CA SER A 28 13.39 -13.54 -5.58
C SER A 28 12.41 -14.70 -5.79
N ALA A 29 12.93 -15.87 -6.17
CA ALA A 29 12.14 -17.08 -6.34
C ALA A 29 11.41 -17.53 -5.06
N ASN A 30 12.01 -17.26 -3.89
CA ASN A 30 11.44 -17.58 -2.57
C ASN A 30 10.37 -16.58 -2.11
N LEU A 31 10.21 -15.45 -2.81
CA LEU A 31 9.28 -14.37 -2.46
C LEU A 31 8.31 -14.08 -3.60
N SER A 32 8.13 -15.00 -4.54
CA SER A 32 7.18 -14.87 -5.66
C SER A 32 5.75 -14.58 -5.18
N GLU A 33 5.37 -15.07 -4.01
CA GLU A 33 4.08 -14.76 -3.36
C GLU A 33 3.89 -13.26 -3.10
N LEU A 34 4.96 -12.49 -2.83
CA LEU A 34 4.84 -11.03 -2.70
C LEU A 34 4.38 -10.40 -4.02
N GLN A 35 4.87 -10.93 -5.15
CA GLN A 35 4.41 -10.50 -6.46
C GLN A 35 2.97 -10.94 -6.74
N ASP A 36 2.48 -12.05 -6.21
CA ASP A 36 1.07 -12.45 -6.40
C ASP A 36 0.12 -11.55 -5.61
N PHE A 37 0.56 -11.08 -4.44
CA PHE A 37 -0.24 -10.27 -3.52
C PHE A 37 0.03 -8.77 -3.58
N TRP A 38 0.86 -8.30 -4.51
CA TRP A 38 1.25 -6.89 -4.66
C TRP A 38 0.06 -5.93 -4.78
N TRP A 39 -1.08 -6.40 -5.27
CA TRP A 39 -2.28 -5.59 -5.50
C TRP A 39 -3.12 -5.40 -4.23
N ILE A 40 -2.97 -6.24 -3.19
CA ILE A 40 -3.76 -6.19 -1.95
C ILE A 40 -3.65 -4.83 -1.22
N PRO A 41 -2.46 -4.21 -1.10
CA PRO A 41 -2.35 -2.91 -0.46
C PRO A 41 -3.02 -1.77 -1.24
N LEU A 42 -3.27 -1.91 -2.55
CA LEU A 42 -3.82 -0.82 -3.37
C LEU A 42 -5.25 -0.43 -2.98
N PRO A 43 -6.23 -1.36 -2.84
CA PRO A 43 -7.56 -1.03 -2.31
C PRO A 43 -7.52 -0.40 -0.92
N LEU A 44 -6.65 -0.89 -0.03
CA LEU A 44 -6.49 -0.36 1.33
C LEU A 44 -5.95 1.08 1.31
N GLY A 45 -4.94 1.34 0.48
CA GLY A 45 -4.37 2.67 0.28
C GLY A 45 -5.40 3.63 -0.31
N ALA A 46 -6.16 3.21 -1.31
CA ALA A 46 -7.24 4.00 -1.90
C ALA A 46 -8.32 4.35 -0.87
N LEU A 47 -8.77 3.39 -0.07
CA LEU A 47 -9.75 3.63 1.00
C LEU A 47 -9.20 4.59 2.06
N ALA A 48 -7.93 4.46 2.46
CA ALA A 48 -7.29 5.36 3.40
C ALA A 48 -7.24 6.81 2.88
N LEU A 49 -6.82 7.00 1.62
CA LEU A 49 -6.80 8.32 0.98
C LEU A 49 -8.19 8.93 0.82
N LEU A 50 -9.20 8.11 0.46
CA LEU A 50 -10.59 8.55 0.42
C LEU A 50 -11.07 9.01 1.79
N MET A 51 -10.80 8.26 2.86
CA MET A 51 -11.17 8.65 4.22
C MET A 51 -10.40 9.88 4.72
N ALA A 52 -9.15 10.08 4.30
CA ALA A 52 -8.38 11.28 4.62
C ALA A 52 -9.03 12.56 4.08
N ASN A 53 -9.69 12.47 2.91
CA ASN A 53 -10.37 13.57 2.24
C ASN A 53 -11.84 13.76 2.65
N ARG A 54 -12.43 12.84 3.44
CA ARG A 54 -13.76 13.07 4.01
C ARG A 54 -13.64 14.12 5.13
N LYS A 55 -14.47 15.16 5.03
CA LYS A 55 -14.40 16.35 5.88
C LYS A 55 -14.66 16.02 7.35
#